data_AF-L1JGU8-F1
#
_entry.id   AF-L1JGU8-F1
#
_cell.length_a   1.000
_cell.length_b   1.000
_cell.length_c   1.000
_cell.angle_alpha   90.00
_cell.angle_beta   90.00
_cell.angle_gamma   90.00
#
_symmetry.space_group_name_H-M   'P 1'
#
loop_
_entity.id
_entity.type
_entity.pdbx_description
1 polymer ?
#
loop_
_entity_poly.entity_id
_entity_poly.type
_entity_poly.pdbx_seq_one_letter_code
_entity_poly.pdbx_strand_id
1 'polypeptide(L)'
;MSAEIDRLRHALASMYTCADAAERNSADKFLQVEFLYSQECWDLSIALLKLPTATSYEHLFCARALHVRLRCSVSKAERKQVQFLSILFVLTSSLPYTTARWSHEPSGRTILTQICSAVAVLVCKMESWETKMVVKDLALSFAAANMAMLETIRVLPVSLVI
;
A
#
# COMPACT_ATOMS: atom_id res chain seq x y z
N MET A 1 -12.08 -12.17 -10.16
CA MET A 1 -10.76 -11.82 -9.58
C MET A 1 -9.62 -11.83 -10.61
N SER A 2 -9.39 -12.91 -11.39
CA SER A 2 -8.29 -12.91 -12.38
C SER A 2 -8.44 -11.81 -13.44
N ALA A 3 -9.62 -11.68 -14.05
CA ALA A 3 -9.86 -10.71 -15.11
C ALA A 3 -9.72 -9.24 -14.63
N GLU A 4 -10.12 -8.91 -13.40
CA GLU A 4 -9.95 -7.55 -12.88
C GLU A 4 -8.49 -7.25 -12.54
N ILE A 5 -7.73 -8.23 -12.04
CA ILE A 5 -6.28 -8.10 -11.84
C ILE A 5 -5.60 -7.85 -13.18
N ASP A 6 -5.92 -8.64 -14.21
CA ASP A 6 -5.33 -8.49 -15.54
C ASP A 6 -5.64 -7.11 -16.15
N ARG A 7 -6.87 -6.60 -15.96
CA ARG A 7 -7.25 -5.24 -16.37
C ARG A 7 -6.43 -4.17 -15.65
N LEU A 8 -6.25 -4.30 -14.32
CA LEU A 8 -5.42 -3.37 -13.55
C LEU A 8 -3.96 -3.37 -14.03
N ARG A 9 -3.39 -4.57 -14.22
CA ARG A 9 -2.01 -4.73 -14.71
C ARG A 9 -1.82 -4.15 -16.10
N HIS A 10 -2.79 -4.36 -16.98
CA HIS A 10 -2.78 -3.77 -18.32
C HIS A 10 -2.80 -2.25 -18.26
N ALA A 11 -3.68 -1.64 -17.47
CA ALA A 11 -3.71 -0.19 -17.31
C ALA A 11 -2.40 0.36 -16.73
N LEU A 12 -1.82 -0.33 -15.75
CA LEU A 12 -0.51 0.05 -15.19
C LEU A 12 0.60 -0.03 -16.24
N ALA A 13 0.64 -1.10 -17.03
CA ALA A 13 1.57 -1.21 -18.14
C ALA A 13 1.37 -0.06 -19.14
N SER A 14 0.14 0.20 -19.59
CA SER A 14 -0.16 1.30 -20.51
C SER A 14 0.29 2.64 -19.95
N MET A 15 0.09 2.93 -18.66
CA MET A 15 0.52 4.17 -18.03
C MET A 15 2.06 4.34 -18.00
N TYR A 16 2.80 3.28 -17.67
CA TYR A 16 4.25 3.36 -17.42
C TYR A 16 5.11 3.02 -18.64
N THR A 17 4.59 2.30 -19.63
CA THR A 17 5.41 1.78 -20.75
C THR A 17 4.88 2.14 -22.14
N CYS A 18 3.61 2.56 -22.29
CA CYS A 18 3.09 2.91 -23.62
C CYS A 18 3.66 4.24 -24.13
N ALA A 19 4.05 4.28 -25.40
CA ALA A 19 4.54 5.48 -26.07
C ALA A 19 3.40 6.43 -26.49
N ASP A 20 2.18 5.92 -26.71
CA ASP A 20 1.03 6.74 -27.07
C ASP A 20 0.50 7.55 -25.86
N ALA A 21 0.37 8.86 -26.06
CA ALA A 21 -0.12 9.77 -25.04
C ALA A 21 -1.63 9.59 -24.78
N ALA A 22 -2.42 9.24 -25.80
CA ALA A 22 -3.86 9.05 -25.62
C ALA A 22 -4.13 7.81 -24.77
N GLU A 23 -3.43 6.70 -25.03
CA GLU A 23 -3.50 5.49 -24.23
C GLU A 23 -3.04 5.71 -22.78
N ARG A 24 -1.91 6.41 -22.57
CA ARG A 24 -1.45 6.77 -21.21
C ARG A 24 -2.47 7.59 -20.44
N ASN A 25 -3.08 8.59 -21.08
CA ASN A 25 -4.08 9.44 -20.43
C ASN A 25 -5.36 8.66 -20.09
N SER A 26 -5.77 7.74 -20.96
CA SER A 26 -6.90 6.84 -20.71
C SER A 26 -6.62 5.93 -19.51
N ALA A 27 -5.42 5.35 -19.46
CA ALA A 27 -4.98 4.52 -18.34
C ALA A 27 -4.91 5.30 -17.03
N ASP A 28 -4.33 6.51 -17.04
CA ASP A 28 -4.27 7.37 -15.85
C ASP A 28 -5.68 7.73 -15.35
N LYS A 29 -6.61 8.09 -16.25
CA LYS A 29 -8.01 8.36 -15.88
C LYS A 29 -8.65 7.15 -15.21
N PHE A 30 -8.50 5.95 -15.78
CA PHE A 30 -9.02 4.73 -15.17
C PHE A 30 -8.40 4.52 -13.77
N LEU A 31 -7.07 4.62 -13.65
CA LEU A 31 -6.37 4.37 -12.39
C LEU A 31 -6.75 5.38 -11.30
N GLN A 32 -6.74 6.67 -11.61
CA GLN A 32 -6.94 7.75 -10.62
C GLN A 32 -8.42 7.99 -10.29
N VAL A 33 -9.32 7.86 -11.27
CA VAL A 33 -10.73 8.26 -11.10
C VAL A 33 -11.63 7.06 -10.86
N GLU A 34 -11.43 5.97 -11.58
CA GLU A 34 -12.31 4.79 -11.50
C GLU A 34 -11.82 3.81 -10.45
N PHE A 35 -10.56 3.38 -10.55
CA PHE A 35 -10.00 2.34 -9.70
C PHE A 35 -9.83 2.81 -8.25
N LEU A 36 -9.17 3.95 -8.00
CA LEU A 36 -8.91 4.40 -6.62
C LEU A 36 -10.17 4.51 -5.76
N TYR A 37 -11.31 4.84 -6.35
CA TYR A 37 -12.56 5.03 -5.62
C TYR A 37 -13.47 3.79 -5.66
N SER A 38 -13.09 2.72 -6.37
CA SER A 38 -13.86 1.48 -6.45
C SER A 38 -13.83 0.70 -5.13
N GLN A 39 -14.79 -0.22 -4.98
CA GLN A 39 -14.80 -1.17 -3.85
C GLN A 39 -13.65 -2.18 -3.98
N GLU A 40 -13.35 -2.58 -5.21
CA GLU A 40 -12.35 -3.59 -5.56
C GLU A 40 -10.90 -3.11 -5.33
N CYS A 41 -10.68 -1.79 -5.22
CA CYS A 41 -9.37 -1.19 -4.98
C CYS A 41 -8.59 -1.87 -3.85
N TRP A 42 -9.27 -2.23 -2.76
CA TRP A 42 -8.66 -2.87 -1.60
C TRP A 42 -8.15 -4.27 -1.95
N ASP A 43 -9.05 -5.12 -2.42
CA ASP A 43 -8.78 -6.53 -2.68
C ASP A 43 -7.77 -6.70 -3.81
N LEU A 44 -7.91 -5.92 -4.89
CA LEU A 44 -7.00 -5.97 -6.04
C LEU A 44 -5.61 -5.43 -5.68
N SER A 45 -5.51 -4.37 -4.88
CA SER A 45 -4.20 -3.87 -4.44
C SER A 45 -3.49 -4.84 -3.51
N ILE A 46 -4.23 -5.48 -2.60
CA ILE A 46 -3.71 -6.54 -1.72
C ILE A 46 -3.27 -7.75 -2.53
N ALA A 47 -4.08 -8.18 -3.51
CA ALA A 47 -3.75 -9.30 -4.37
C ALA A 47 -2.46 -9.01 -5.15
N LEU A 48 -2.33 -7.81 -5.74
CA LEU A 48 -1.15 -7.43 -6.52
C LEU A 48 0.12 -7.35 -5.68
N LEU A 49 0.05 -6.80 -4.46
CA LEU A 49 1.19 -6.73 -3.53
C LEU A 49 1.69 -8.12 -3.08
N LYS A 50 0.83 -9.14 -3.12
CA LYS A 50 1.19 -10.52 -2.81
C LYS A 50 1.75 -11.29 -4.01
N LEU A 51 1.56 -10.79 -5.24
CA LEU A 51 1.97 -11.50 -6.45
C LEU A 51 3.48 -11.43 -6.64
N PRO A 52 4.19 -12.57 -6.65
CA PRO A 52 5.65 -12.58 -6.88
C PRO A 52 6.05 -12.06 -8.26
N THR A 53 5.12 -12.08 -9.22
CA THR A 53 5.34 -11.65 -10.61
C THR A 53 5.02 -10.18 -10.85
N ALA A 54 4.56 -9.45 -9.82
CA ALA A 54 4.31 -8.02 -9.94
C ALA A 54 5.62 -7.23 -10.03
N THR A 55 5.61 -6.17 -10.83
CA THR A 55 6.70 -5.23 -11.10
C THR A 55 6.81 -4.18 -10.00
N SER A 56 7.88 -3.39 -10.00
CA SER A 56 8.09 -2.34 -8.98
C SER A 56 7.06 -1.23 -9.08
N TYR A 57 6.66 -0.81 -10.28
CA TYR A 57 5.62 0.21 -10.46
C TYR A 57 4.22 -0.29 -10.07
N GLU A 58 3.93 -1.59 -10.30
CA GLU A 58 2.70 -2.24 -9.83
C GLU A 58 2.62 -2.22 -8.30
N HIS A 59 3.69 -2.64 -7.62
CA HIS A 59 3.76 -2.57 -6.15
C HIS A 59 3.66 -1.13 -5.63
N LEU A 60 4.36 -0.19 -6.27
CA LEU A 60 4.33 1.22 -5.87
C LEU A 60 2.93 1.80 -5.96
N PHE A 61 2.25 1.56 -7.08
CA PHE A 61 0.89 2.03 -7.29
C PHE A 61 -0.07 1.45 -6.24
N CYS A 62 -0.03 0.13 -6.01
CA CYS A 62 -0.91 -0.50 -5.03
C CYS A 62 -0.65 -0.03 -3.60
N ALA A 63 0.62 0.13 -3.20
CA ALA A 63 0.97 0.70 -1.91
C ALA A 63 0.40 2.13 -1.74
N ARG A 64 0.55 2.97 -2.77
CA ARG A 64 0.01 4.33 -2.78
C ARG A 64 -1.52 4.35 -2.76
N ALA A 65 -2.16 3.49 -3.55
CA ALA A 65 -3.62 3.38 -3.62
C ALA A 65 -4.21 3.04 -2.26
N LEU A 66 -3.62 2.06 -1.56
CA LEU A 66 -3.99 1.71 -0.19
C LEU A 66 -3.77 2.87 0.79
N HIS A 67 -2.64 3.56 0.72
CA HIS A 67 -2.37 4.73 1.56
C HIS A 67 -3.42 5.84 1.35
N VAL A 68 -3.71 6.22 0.11
CA VAL A 68 -4.73 7.24 -0.22
C VAL A 68 -6.10 6.82 0.30
N ARG A 69 -6.48 5.56 0.07
CA ARG A 69 -7.77 5.03 0.50
C ARG A 69 -7.90 4.99 2.01
N LEU A 70 -6.86 4.56 2.72
CA LEU A 70 -6.84 4.58 4.17
C LEU A 70 -7.00 6.00 4.71
N ARG A 71 -6.30 6.99 4.14
CA ARG A 71 -6.40 8.39 4.56
C ARG A 71 -7.83 8.91 4.43
N CYS A 72 -8.47 8.67 3.30
CA CYS A 72 -9.84 9.10 3.00
C CYS A 72 -10.92 8.26 3.69
N SER A 73 -10.57 7.13 4.32
CA SER A 73 -11.52 6.26 5.00
C SER A 73 -11.99 6.90 6.31
N VAL A 74 -13.29 7.20 6.44
CA VAL A 74 -13.87 7.66 7.71
C VAL A 74 -14.03 6.46 8.65
N SER A 75 -13.30 6.44 9.78
CA SER A 75 -13.35 5.40 10.81
C SER A 75 -14.54 5.60 11.71
N LYS A 76 -15.55 4.72 11.66
CA LYS A 76 -16.69 4.77 12.61
C LYS A 76 -17.31 3.41 12.99
N ALA A 77 -16.75 2.26 12.61
CA ALA A 77 -17.35 0.96 12.95
C ALA A 77 -16.32 -0.18 13.07
N GLU A 78 -16.52 -1.07 14.05
CA GLU A 78 -15.69 -2.26 14.34
C GLU A 78 -15.46 -3.16 13.13
N ARG A 79 -16.44 -3.31 12.22
CA ARG A 79 -16.27 -4.09 10.98
C ARG A 79 -15.14 -3.59 10.08
N LYS A 80 -14.86 -2.28 10.08
CA LYS A 80 -13.73 -1.71 9.33
C LYS A 80 -12.38 -2.04 10.01
N GLN A 81 -12.35 -2.26 11.33
CA GLN A 81 -11.12 -2.58 12.06
C GLN A 81 -10.59 -3.99 11.72
N VAL A 82 -11.45 -4.98 11.53
CA VAL A 82 -11.03 -6.34 11.10
C VAL A 82 -10.41 -6.32 9.71
N GLN A 83 -10.99 -5.54 8.79
CA GLN A 83 -10.42 -5.33 7.46
C GLN A 83 -9.08 -4.60 7.55
N PHE A 84 -8.96 -3.63 8.45
CA PHE A 84 -7.71 -2.92 8.74
C PHE A 84 -6.61 -3.82 9.30
N LEU A 85 -6.92 -4.74 10.22
CA LEU A 85 -5.96 -5.74 10.69
C LEU A 85 -5.48 -6.67 9.56
N SER A 86 -6.37 -7.04 8.66
CA SER A 86 -6.00 -7.85 7.49
C SER A 86 -5.08 -7.08 6.54
N ILE A 87 -5.37 -5.80 6.30
CA ILE A 87 -4.52 -4.89 5.51
C ILE A 87 -3.16 -4.71 6.19
N LEU A 88 -3.14 -4.47 7.50
CA LEU A 88 -1.91 -4.36 8.29
C LEU A 88 -1.04 -5.59 8.10
N PHE A 89 -1.62 -6.77 8.30
CA PHE A 89 -0.88 -8.03 8.17
C PHE A 89 -0.30 -8.20 6.78
N VAL A 90 -1.06 -7.88 5.72
CA VAL A 90 -0.56 -7.94 4.35
C VAL A 90 0.57 -6.94 4.11
N LEU A 91 0.39 -5.70 4.53
CA LEU A 91 1.39 -4.66 4.39
C LEU A 91 2.66 -5.06 5.14
N THR A 92 2.55 -5.50 6.38
CA THR A 92 3.72 -5.87 7.19
C THR A 92 4.42 -7.13 6.69
N SER A 93 3.67 -8.16 6.28
CA SER A 93 4.24 -9.37 5.68
C SER A 93 4.87 -9.14 4.30
N SER A 94 4.43 -8.11 3.56
CA SER A 94 5.05 -7.72 2.29
C SER A 94 6.37 -6.98 2.47
N LEU A 95 6.69 -6.46 3.66
CA LEU A 95 7.89 -5.64 3.88
C LEU A 95 9.20 -6.39 3.74
N PRO A 96 9.43 -7.58 4.37
CA PRO A 96 10.70 -8.29 4.19
C PRO A 96 10.92 -8.64 2.71
N TYR A 97 9.85 -9.05 2.03
CA TYR A 97 9.88 -9.34 0.60
C TYR A 97 10.20 -8.10 -0.24
N THR A 98 9.51 -6.99 0.00
CA THR A 98 9.69 -5.73 -0.75
C THR A 98 11.07 -5.13 -0.50
N THR A 99 11.53 -5.13 0.75
CA THR A 99 12.86 -4.64 1.11
C THR A 99 13.95 -5.49 0.48
N ALA A 100 13.86 -6.82 0.53
CA ALA A 100 14.84 -7.68 -0.13
C ALA A 100 14.81 -7.50 -1.66
N ARG A 101 13.62 -7.58 -2.27
CA ARG A 101 13.44 -7.61 -3.73
C ARG A 101 13.79 -6.29 -4.40
N TRP A 102 13.45 -5.16 -3.79
CA TRP A 102 13.63 -3.84 -4.39
C TRP A 102 14.74 -3.03 -3.70
N SER A 103 15.52 -3.62 -2.79
CA SER A 103 16.63 -2.95 -2.07
C SER A 103 17.61 -2.23 -3.00
N HIS A 104 17.84 -2.80 -4.18
CA HIS A 104 18.77 -2.30 -5.17
C HIS A 104 18.14 -1.30 -6.15
N GLU A 105 16.81 -1.16 -6.18
CA GLU A 105 16.12 -0.22 -7.05
C GLU A 105 15.79 1.09 -6.31
N PRO A 106 15.92 2.26 -6.98
CA PRO A 106 15.42 3.53 -6.45
C PRO A 106 13.93 3.50 -6.08
N SER A 107 13.16 2.68 -6.81
CA SER A 107 11.73 2.44 -6.59
C SER A 107 11.45 1.77 -5.24
N GLY A 108 12.34 0.91 -4.74
CA GLY A 108 12.14 0.10 -3.54
C GLY A 108 11.96 0.91 -2.27
N ARG A 109 12.75 1.97 -2.11
CA ARG A 109 12.58 2.91 -0.99
C ARG A 109 11.23 3.62 -1.06
N THR A 110 10.81 4.03 -2.26
CA THR A 110 9.53 4.72 -2.45
C THR A 110 8.34 3.80 -2.14
N ILE A 111 8.39 2.54 -2.60
CA ILE A 111 7.37 1.52 -2.29
C ILE A 111 7.30 1.34 -0.77
N LEU A 112 8.46 1.17 -0.12
CA LEU A 112 8.55 1.02 1.32
C LEU A 112 7.92 2.21 2.06
N THR A 113 8.28 3.44 1.70
CA THR A 113 7.69 4.66 2.30
C THR A 113 6.17 4.68 2.14
N GLN A 114 5.61 4.27 1.00
CA GLN A 114 4.16 4.22 0.81
C GLN A 114 3.49 3.16 1.68
N ILE A 115 4.09 1.97 1.80
CA ILE A 115 3.61 0.91 2.70
C ILE A 115 3.64 1.40 4.16
N CYS A 116 4.75 2.00 4.58
CA CYS A 116 4.91 2.58 5.91
C CYS A 116 3.88 3.68 6.19
N SER A 117 3.60 4.54 5.21
CA SER A 117 2.58 5.59 5.31
C SER A 117 1.18 5.00 5.47
N ALA A 118 0.85 3.97 4.68
CA ALA A 118 -0.42 3.24 4.81
C ALA A 118 -0.58 2.64 6.21
N VAL A 119 0.46 1.98 6.72
CA VAL A 119 0.48 1.43 8.09
C VAL A 119 0.30 2.52 9.14
N ALA A 120 1.00 3.65 9.03
CA ALA A 120 0.89 4.76 9.98
C ALA A 120 -0.53 5.33 10.04
N VAL A 121 -1.16 5.56 8.88
CA VAL A 121 -2.55 6.04 8.80
C VAL A 121 -3.52 5.03 9.41
N LEU A 122 -3.29 3.73 9.18
CA LEU A 122 -4.12 2.66 9.72
C LEU A 122 -4.07 2.63 11.25
N VAL A 123 -2.86 2.67 11.81
CA VAL A 123 -2.59 2.74 13.25
C VAL A 123 -3.35 3.91 13.88
N CYS A 124 -3.29 5.09 13.27
CA CYS A 124 -3.96 6.29 13.79
C CYS A 124 -5.50 6.16 13.81
N LYS A 125 -6.08 5.27 13.00
CA LYS A 125 -7.53 5.06 12.89
C LYS A 125 -8.05 3.88 13.72
N MET A 126 -7.17 3.12 14.36
CA MET A 126 -7.55 1.97 15.19
C MET A 126 -7.64 2.39 16.67
N GLU A 127 -8.81 2.88 17.08
CA GLU A 127 -9.09 3.28 18.48
C GLU A 127 -8.90 2.12 19.49
N SER A 128 -9.11 0.88 19.05
CA SER A 128 -8.95 -0.33 19.88
C SER A 128 -7.50 -0.77 20.05
N TRP A 129 -6.55 -0.19 19.31
CA TRP A 129 -5.16 -0.59 19.37
C TRP A 129 -4.42 0.27 20.40
N GLU A 130 -4.07 -0.34 21.53
CA GLU A 130 -3.35 0.34 22.60
C GLU A 130 -2.03 0.91 22.06
N THR A 131 -1.82 2.22 22.19
CA THR A 131 -0.69 2.96 21.61
C THR A 131 0.67 2.38 21.99
N LYS A 132 0.77 1.77 23.19
CA LYS A 132 1.98 1.12 23.69
C LYS A 132 2.28 -0.22 22.99
N MET A 133 1.24 -0.91 22.53
CA MET A 133 1.35 -2.20 21.83
C MET A 133 1.65 -2.01 20.34
N VAL A 134 1.11 -0.95 19.73
CA VAL A 134 1.40 -0.57 18.33
C VAL A 134 2.90 -0.56 18.05
N VAL A 135 3.68 0.18 18.83
CA VAL A 135 5.12 0.33 18.58
C VAL A 135 5.84 -1.01 18.70
N LYS A 136 5.42 -1.85 19.64
CA LYS A 136 5.99 -3.18 19.87
C LYS A 136 5.64 -4.14 18.74
N ASP A 137 4.37 -4.19 18.32
CA ASP A 137 3.88 -5.07 17.25
C ASP A 137 4.48 -4.69 15.90
N LEU A 138 4.59 -3.38 15.64
CA LEU A 138 5.31 -2.86 14.49
C LEU A 138 6.78 -3.25 14.58
N ALA A 139 7.48 -2.95 15.67
CA ALA A 139 8.91 -3.29 15.82
C ALA A 139 9.18 -4.79 15.63
N LEU A 140 8.30 -5.67 16.12
CA LEU A 140 8.37 -7.12 15.90
C LEU A 140 8.13 -7.49 14.42
N SER A 141 7.15 -6.86 13.78
CA SER A 141 6.86 -7.06 12.35
C SER A 141 7.98 -6.55 11.43
N PHE A 142 8.70 -5.51 11.87
CA PHE A 142 9.84 -4.92 11.18
C PHE A 142 11.19 -5.50 11.61
N ALA A 143 11.25 -6.39 12.61
CA ALA A 143 12.50 -6.92 13.17
C ALA A 143 13.33 -7.70 12.12
N ALA A 144 12.67 -8.27 11.12
CA ALA A 144 13.33 -8.91 9.97
C ALA A 144 13.74 -7.92 8.86
N ALA A 145 13.36 -6.65 8.97
CA ALA A 145 13.52 -5.61 7.95
C ALA A 145 13.98 -4.27 8.59
N ASN A 146 15.19 -4.25 9.17
CA ASN A 146 15.76 -3.10 9.91
C ASN A 146 15.61 -1.72 9.23
N MET A 147 15.67 -1.67 7.89
CA MET A 147 15.47 -0.43 7.12
C MET A 147 14.01 0.06 7.11
N ALA A 148 13.04 -0.86 7.15
CA ALA A 148 11.61 -0.55 7.16
C ALA A 148 11.12 -0.03 8.52
N MET A 149 11.76 -0.45 9.61
CA MET A 149 11.47 0.06 10.95
C MET A 149 11.77 1.55 11.08
N LEU A 150 12.97 1.98 10.65
CA LEU A 150 13.42 3.37 10.73
C LEU A 150 12.58 4.29 9.83
N GLU A 151 12.22 3.83 8.63
CA GLU A 151 11.35 4.59 7.72
C GLU A 151 9.93 4.71 8.29
N THR A 152 9.37 3.67 8.90
CA THR A 152 8.04 3.74 9.54
C THR A 152 8.02 4.72 10.71
N ILE A 153 9.04 4.68 11.57
CA ILE A 153 9.18 5.61 12.70
C ILE A 153 9.39 7.05 12.20
N ARG A 154 10.11 7.25 11.07
CA ARG A 154 10.29 8.57 10.44
C ARG A 154 8.98 9.13 9.86
N VAL A 155 8.12 8.29 9.29
CA VAL A 155 6.88 8.73 8.60
C VAL A 155 5.70 8.89 9.57
N LEU A 156 5.73 8.20 10.72
CA LEU A 156 4.69 8.27 11.75
C LEU A 156 4.35 9.72 12.20
N PRO A 157 5.33 10.59 12.54
CA PRO A 157 5.08 11.97 12.97
C PRO A 157 4.35 12.81 11.92
N VAL A 158 4.62 12.59 10.63
CA VAL A 158 4.00 13.34 9.53
C VAL A 158 2.53 12.91 9.33
N SER A 159 2.21 11.67 9.72
CA SER A 159 0.85 11.11 9.61
C SER A 159 -0.04 11.47 10.80
N LEU A 160 0.55 11.92 11.92
CA LEU A 160 -0.14 12.39 13.14
C LEU A 160 -0.65 13.84 13.04
N VAL A 161 -0.30 14.59 11.97
CA VAL A 161 -0.79 15.96 11.71
C VAL A 161 -2.12 15.94 10.94
N ILE A 162 -2.89 14.85 11.03
CA ILE A 162 -4.21 14.70 10.39
C ILE A 162 -5.28 14.75 11.47
#